data_AF-A0A6A5AIN3-F1
#
_entry.id   AF-A0A6A5AIN3-F1
#
_cell.length_a   1.000
_cell.length_b   1.000
_cell.length_c   1.000
_cell.angle_alpha   90.00
_cell.angle_beta   90.00
_cell.angle_gamma   90.00
#
_symmetry.space_group_name_H-M   'P 1'
#
loop_
_entity.id
_entity.type
_entity.pdbx_description
1 polymer ?
#
loop_
_entity_poly.entity_id
_entity_poly.type
_entity_poly.pdbx_seq_one_letter_code
_entity_poly.pdbx_strand_id
1 'polypeptide(L)'
;MPSATDAAVMAMVLSYVGVAYLFSVHAPHAYMVRASSHVCIYQHPIHQDEVFHFPQTEHYCEGRWGVWDPKITTFPGLYVVGTGFGSAVHHALSTLQVNVVAPSLCSLTVLRSINVLFNIGSLFLIVKLRCMKYAPDAITTGAVHGIVIALFPVHYFFSFLYYTDAGAVFFVLAMYFFAQRGRADRLRHGAMTMSHLVSAACGAVAVGFRQTNVIWVLFVLGIEIVHDLESTHDAALYGTVAAAPTPLHRMRWGMQHLHAVHIHFVCKLAFERQSPIGWVSLATWVDCGGVWGILSH
;
A
#
# COMPACT_ATOMS: atom_id res chain seq x y z
N MET A 1 -14.93 25.69 5.20
CA MET A 1 -14.27 25.03 6.34
C MET A 1 -14.01 23.58 5.96
N PRO A 2 -12.85 22.99 6.27
CA PRO A 2 -12.59 21.57 6.01
C PRO A 2 -13.65 20.71 6.69
N SER A 3 -14.06 19.60 6.05
CA SER A 3 -14.98 18.66 6.68
C SER A 3 -14.29 17.95 7.86
N ALA A 4 -15.07 17.36 8.77
CA ALA A 4 -14.52 16.55 9.86
C ALA A 4 -13.62 15.41 9.34
N THR A 5 -13.96 14.87 8.17
CA THR A 5 -13.16 13.88 7.46
C THR A 5 -11.83 14.44 6.98
N ASP A 6 -11.82 15.64 6.38
CA ASP A 6 -10.58 16.27 5.92
C ASP A 6 -9.67 16.59 7.11
N ALA A 7 -10.23 17.05 8.22
CA ALA A 7 -9.49 17.27 9.46
C ALA A 7 -8.88 15.97 10.00
N ALA A 8 -9.62 14.86 9.98
CA ALA A 8 -9.13 13.56 10.42
C ALA A 8 -8.00 13.04 9.52
N VAL A 9 -8.14 13.12 8.19
CA VAL A 9 -7.08 12.73 7.25
C VAL A 9 -5.83 13.57 7.47
N MET A 10 -5.97 14.90 7.63
CA MET A 10 -4.84 15.78 7.92
C MET A 10 -4.17 15.45 9.25
N ALA A 11 -4.93 15.15 10.30
CA ALA A 11 -4.38 14.71 11.59
C ALA A 11 -3.56 13.42 11.44
N MET A 12 -4.00 12.49 10.59
CA MET A 12 -3.25 11.25 10.32
C MET A 12 -1.98 11.51 9.50
N VAL A 13 -2.02 12.42 8.52
CA VAL A 13 -0.80 12.83 7.81
C VAL A 13 0.21 13.44 8.79
N LEU A 14 -0.25 14.30 9.69
CA LEU A 14 0.60 14.88 10.74
C LEU A 14 1.14 13.81 11.69
N SER A 15 0.37 12.76 12.01
CA SER A 15 0.84 11.66 12.84
C SER A 15 1.95 10.86 12.14
N TYR A 16 1.81 10.56 10.84
CA TYR A 16 2.87 9.92 10.07
C TYR A 16 4.16 10.76 10.06
N VAL A 17 4.05 12.08 9.83
CA VAL A 17 5.23 12.96 9.85
C VAL A 17 5.85 13.04 11.24
N GLY A 18 5.04 13.19 12.28
CA GLY A 18 5.50 13.26 13.67
C GLY A 18 6.20 11.98 14.13
N VAL A 19 5.60 10.81 13.84
CA VAL A 19 6.22 9.51 14.17
C VAL A 19 7.46 9.27 13.33
N ALA A 20 7.46 9.64 12.04
CA ALA A 20 8.67 9.55 11.21
C ALA A 20 9.82 10.40 11.76
N TYR A 21 9.52 11.61 12.25
CA TYR A 21 10.50 12.47 12.91
C TYR A 21 11.04 11.81 14.19
N LEU A 22 10.15 11.36 15.09
CA LEU A 22 10.54 10.66 16.32
C LEU A 22 11.38 9.41 16.01
N PHE A 23 10.99 8.66 14.98
CA PHE A 23 11.75 7.52 14.50
C PHE A 23 13.13 8.00 14.04
N SER A 24 13.25 9.01 13.17
CA SER A 24 14.55 9.51 12.70
C SER A 24 15.50 9.98 13.82
N VAL A 25 14.97 10.51 14.92
CA VAL A 25 15.76 11.02 16.06
C VAL A 25 16.15 9.92 17.04
N HIS A 26 15.23 9.00 17.35
CA HIS A 26 15.42 8.01 18.42
C HIS A 26 15.84 6.62 17.92
N ALA A 27 15.52 6.28 16.67
CA ALA A 27 16.00 5.09 15.99
C ALA A 27 17.53 4.92 16.05
N PRO A 28 18.35 5.93 15.65
CA PRO A 28 19.78 5.71 15.48
C PRO A 28 20.48 5.26 16.76
N HIS A 29 19.99 5.71 17.92
CA HIS A 29 20.52 5.37 19.24
C HIS A 29 20.16 3.95 19.70
N ALA A 30 19.04 3.39 19.23
CA ALA A 30 18.68 1.99 19.49
C ALA A 30 19.35 1.01 18.52
N TYR A 31 19.91 1.49 17.40
CA TYR A 31 20.35 0.67 16.27
C TYR A 31 21.87 0.63 16.05
N MET A 32 22.63 1.61 16.54
CA MET A 32 24.10 1.61 16.45
C MET A 32 24.76 1.32 17.80
N VAL A 33 24.77 0.05 18.22
CA VAL A 33 25.89 -0.43 19.06
C VAL A 33 27.08 -0.54 18.13
N ARG A 34 27.93 0.50 18.17
CA ARG A 34 29.19 0.60 17.45
C ARG A 34 30.00 -0.67 17.63
N ALA A 35 30.36 -1.29 16.51
CA ALA A 35 31.33 -2.38 16.47
C ALA A 35 32.65 -1.94 17.11
N SER A 36 32.86 -2.32 18.37
CA SER A 36 34.20 -2.62 18.86
C SER A 36 34.34 -4.13 18.80
N SER A 37 35.38 -4.54 18.07
CA SER A 37 35.93 -5.89 17.94
C SER A 37 35.43 -6.87 19.02
N HIS A 38 34.69 -7.89 18.58
CA HIS A 38 34.16 -9.03 19.36
C HIS A 38 32.87 -8.79 20.17
N VAL A 39 31.74 -8.51 19.51
CA VAL A 39 30.42 -8.62 20.16
C VAL A 39 29.39 -9.15 19.17
N CYS A 40 28.66 -10.20 19.56
CA CYS A 40 27.48 -10.69 18.83
C CYS A 40 26.48 -9.54 18.67
N ILE A 41 26.11 -9.23 17.42
CA ILE A 41 25.04 -8.28 17.14
C ILE A 41 23.75 -8.89 17.71
N TYR A 42 23.25 -8.32 18.82
CA TYR A 42 21.86 -8.52 19.22
C TYR A 42 21.00 -7.79 18.18
N GLN A 43 20.73 -8.48 17.08
CA GLN A 43 19.88 -8.01 16.00
C GLN A 43 18.45 -7.98 16.51
N HIS A 44 17.86 -6.80 16.69
CA HIS A 44 16.43 -6.73 16.96
C HIS A 44 15.68 -7.28 15.73
N PRO A 45 14.76 -8.25 15.86
CA PRO A 45 14.08 -8.92 14.74
C PRO A 45 13.32 -7.98 13.79
N ILE A 46 13.10 -6.75 14.23
CA ILE A 46 12.24 -5.76 13.61
C ILE A 46 12.89 -5.12 12.36
N HIS A 47 14.22 -5.11 12.25
CA HIS A 47 14.97 -4.34 11.23
C HIS A 47 15.78 -5.23 10.29
N GLN A 48 15.34 -6.47 10.09
CA GLN A 48 16.09 -7.47 9.33
C GLN A 48 16.22 -7.15 7.83
N ASP A 49 15.28 -6.41 7.22
CA ASP A 49 15.36 -6.16 5.77
C ASP A 49 16.12 -4.87 5.43
N GLU A 50 16.18 -3.90 6.35
CA GLU A 50 16.90 -2.63 6.14
C GLU A 50 18.40 -2.82 5.97
N VAL A 51 18.98 -3.81 6.65
CA VAL A 51 20.42 -4.14 6.54
C VAL A 51 20.81 -4.60 5.14
N PHE A 52 19.86 -5.10 4.35
CA PHE A 52 20.08 -5.51 2.96
C PHE A 52 19.64 -4.41 2.00
N HIS A 53 18.48 -3.80 2.23
CA HIS A 53 17.91 -2.80 1.33
C HIS A 53 18.69 -1.49 1.32
N PHE A 54 19.15 -1.01 2.48
CA PHE A 54 19.87 0.27 2.56
C PHE A 54 21.23 0.22 1.82
N PRO A 55 22.15 -0.73 2.11
CA PRO A 55 23.43 -0.78 1.41
C PRO A 55 23.28 -1.03 -0.10
N GLN A 56 22.27 -1.83 -0.50
CA GLN A 56 21.99 -2.05 -1.92
C GLN A 56 21.57 -0.76 -2.64
N THR A 57 20.70 0.06 -2.04
CA THR A 57 20.35 1.36 -2.61
C THR A 57 21.55 2.30 -2.64
N GLU A 58 22.40 2.28 -1.61
CA GLU A 58 23.61 3.10 -1.55
C GLU A 58 24.53 2.84 -2.75
N HIS A 59 24.76 1.58 -3.12
CA HIS A 59 25.51 1.23 -4.33
C HIS A 59 24.92 1.84 -5.61
N TYR A 60 23.59 1.82 -5.76
CA TYR A 60 22.93 2.41 -6.93
C TYR A 60 23.05 3.93 -6.94
N CYS A 61 23.02 4.57 -5.77
CA CYS A 61 23.21 6.02 -5.63
C CYS A 61 24.63 6.47 -5.95
N GLU A 62 25.62 5.60 -5.83
CA GLU A 62 27.00 5.82 -6.31
C GLU A 62 27.17 5.48 -7.80
N GLY A 63 26.10 5.12 -8.51
CA GLY A 63 26.12 4.71 -9.91
C GLY A 63 26.61 3.28 -10.14
N ARG A 64 26.79 2.47 -9.09
CA ARG A 64 27.23 1.07 -9.18
C ARG A 64 26.06 0.10 -9.42
N TRP A 65 25.38 0.26 -10.56
CA TRP A 65 24.19 -0.52 -10.92
C TRP A 65 24.43 -2.03 -11.11
N GLY A 66 25.67 -2.44 -11.39
CA GLY A 66 26.05 -3.84 -11.58
C GLY A 66 26.27 -4.63 -10.28
N VAL A 67 26.21 -3.98 -9.11
CA VAL A 67 26.39 -4.64 -7.81
C VAL A 67 25.04 -5.14 -7.29
N TRP A 68 25.00 -6.39 -6.84
CA TRP A 68 23.80 -7.01 -6.27
C TRP A 68 24.15 -7.88 -5.06
N ASP A 69 23.48 -7.66 -3.93
CA ASP A 69 23.58 -8.55 -2.77
C ASP A 69 22.81 -9.85 -3.04
N PRO A 70 23.48 -11.03 -3.04
CA PRO A 70 22.85 -12.31 -3.33
C PRO A 70 21.79 -12.73 -2.30
N LYS A 71 21.71 -12.09 -1.13
CA LYS A 71 20.68 -12.37 -0.11
C LYS A 71 19.35 -11.69 -0.40
N ILE A 72 19.31 -10.74 -1.32
CA ILE A 72 18.09 -10.04 -1.71
C ILE A 72 17.26 -10.95 -2.62
N THR A 73 16.03 -11.24 -2.19
CA THR A 73 15.07 -12.08 -2.92
C THR A 73 13.92 -11.29 -3.55
N THR A 74 13.91 -9.96 -3.39
CA THR A 74 12.95 -9.04 -4.02
C THR A 74 13.52 -8.45 -5.31
N PHE A 75 12.65 -7.95 -6.18
CA PHE A 75 13.05 -7.20 -7.38
C PHE A 75 13.62 -5.80 -7.02
N PRO A 76 14.34 -5.14 -7.94
CA PRO A 76 15.09 -3.92 -7.65
C PRO A 76 14.24 -2.64 -7.52
N GLY A 77 12.91 -2.73 -7.54
CA GLY A 77 12.02 -1.57 -7.62
C GLY A 77 12.21 -0.56 -6.49
N LEU A 78 12.38 -1.02 -5.25
CA LEU A 78 12.66 -0.14 -4.10
C LEU A 78 13.96 0.65 -4.28
N TYR A 79 15.00 0.01 -4.84
CA TYR A 79 16.32 0.61 -4.97
C TYR A 79 16.34 1.62 -6.11
N VAL A 80 15.77 1.28 -7.26
CA VAL A 80 15.65 2.19 -8.41
C VAL A 80 14.85 3.44 -8.02
N VAL A 81 13.70 3.24 -7.38
CA VAL A 81 12.83 4.35 -6.96
C VAL A 81 13.47 5.16 -5.82
N GLY A 82 14.15 4.49 -4.88
CA GLY A 82 14.89 5.13 -3.79
C GLY A 82 16.05 5.99 -4.29
N THR A 83 16.86 5.48 -5.23
CA THR A 83 17.94 6.24 -5.87
C THR A 83 17.40 7.45 -6.61
N GLY A 84 16.35 7.29 -7.43
CA GLY A 84 15.73 8.41 -8.14
C GLY A 84 15.19 9.48 -7.19
N PHE A 85 14.55 9.08 -6.09
CA PHE A 85 14.06 10.00 -5.06
C PHE A 85 15.20 10.72 -4.35
N GLY A 86 16.25 10.01 -3.93
CA GLY A 86 17.43 10.61 -3.30
C GLY A 86 18.12 11.64 -4.20
N SER A 87 18.31 11.32 -5.48
CA SER A 87 18.83 12.25 -6.48
C SER A 87 17.93 13.48 -6.65
N ALA A 88 16.61 13.31 -6.68
CA ALA A 88 15.66 14.43 -6.78
C ALA A 88 15.72 15.35 -5.56
N VAL A 89 15.76 14.78 -4.35
CA VAL A 89 15.90 15.55 -3.10
C VAL A 89 17.23 16.30 -3.07
N HIS A 90 18.33 15.64 -3.42
CA HIS A 90 19.64 16.28 -3.47
C HIS A 90 19.66 17.45 -4.46
N HIS A 91 19.11 17.26 -5.67
CA HIS A 91 19.02 18.31 -6.66
C HIS A 91 18.16 19.48 -6.17
N ALA A 92 17.00 19.21 -5.57
CA ALA A 92 16.13 20.25 -5.02
C ALA A 92 16.78 21.06 -3.88
N LEU A 93 17.54 20.41 -2.99
CA LEU A 93 18.25 21.11 -1.91
C LEU A 93 19.41 21.96 -2.45
N SER A 94 20.12 21.45 -3.47
CA SER A 94 21.23 22.17 -4.12
C SER A 94 20.75 23.44 -4.84
N THR A 95 19.58 23.40 -5.48
CA THR A 95 19.00 24.56 -6.18
C THR A 95 18.46 25.60 -5.22
N LEU A 96 17.95 25.17 -4.06
CA LEU A 96 17.44 26.06 -3.01
C LEU A 96 18.54 26.67 -2.10
N GLN A 97 19.82 26.42 -2.39
CA GLN A 97 20.97 26.91 -1.62
C GLN A 97 20.87 26.65 -0.11
N VAL A 98 20.20 25.57 0.28
CA VAL A 98 20.08 25.23 1.69
C VAL A 98 21.43 24.70 2.15
N ASN A 99 22.11 25.43 3.05
CA ASN A 99 23.37 25.05 3.69
C ASN A 99 23.18 23.89 4.70
N VAL A 100 22.59 22.78 4.23
CA VAL A 100 22.69 21.50 4.95
C VAL A 100 23.98 20.86 4.47
N VAL A 101 24.79 20.32 5.38
CA VAL A 101 25.80 19.31 5.02
C VAL A 101 25.04 18.27 4.21
N ALA A 102 25.24 18.24 2.89
CA ALA A 102 24.42 17.40 2.02
C ALA A 102 24.47 15.99 2.62
N PRO A 103 23.32 15.42 3.07
CA PRO A 103 23.32 14.01 3.38
C PRO A 103 23.88 13.31 2.15
N SER A 104 24.63 12.22 2.34
CA SER A 104 24.95 11.34 1.21
C SER A 104 23.68 11.16 0.38
N LEU A 105 23.80 11.18 -0.96
CA LEU A 105 22.68 11.22 -1.92
C LEU A 105 21.47 10.35 -1.50
N CYS A 106 21.75 9.23 -0.84
CA CYS A 106 20.78 8.30 -0.30
C CYS A 106 21.02 7.96 1.18
N SER A 107 21.07 8.96 2.07
CA SER A 107 21.06 8.70 3.52
C SER A 107 19.80 7.92 3.93
N LEU A 108 19.91 7.11 4.99
CA LEU A 108 18.81 6.27 5.46
C LEU A 108 17.55 7.09 5.81
N THR A 109 17.70 8.30 6.34
CA THR A 109 16.58 9.19 6.65
C THR A 109 15.81 9.60 5.39
N VAL A 110 16.52 9.97 4.31
CA VAL A 110 15.91 10.30 3.02
C VAL A 110 15.20 9.07 2.46
N LEU A 111 15.84 7.91 2.50
CA LEU A 111 15.23 6.67 2.03
C LEU A 111 14.00 6.27 2.84
N ARG A 112 14.02 6.35 4.18
CA ARG A 112 12.82 6.10 5.02
C ARG A 112 11.68 7.07 4.71
N SER A 113 11.99 8.33 4.40
CA SER A 113 10.96 9.33 4.07
C SER A 113 10.15 8.98 2.82
N ILE A 114 10.72 8.24 1.85
CA ILE A 114 9.95 7.81 0.67
C ILE A 114 8.82 6.86 1.06
N ASN A 115 9.06 5.99 2.06
CA ASN A 115 8.04 5.07 2.56
C ASN A 115 6.95 5.82 3.30
N VAL A 116 7.29 6.87 4.04
CA VAL A 116 6.30 7.77 4.65
C VAL A 116 5.43 8.41 3.57
N LEU A 117 6.02 8.89 2.46
CA LEU A 117 5.27 9.43 1.33
C LEU A 117 4.34 8.40 0.68
N PHE A 118 4.81 7.15 0.47
CA PHE A 118 3.96 6.07 -0.04
C PHE A 118 2.81 5.73 0.90
N ASN A 119 3.02 5.77 2.21
CA ASN A 119 1.94 5.49 3.18
C ASN A 119 0.94 6.64 3.30
N ILE A 120 1.39 7.90 3.22
CA ILE A 120 0.49 9.05 3.06
C ILE A 120 -0.35 8.88 1.79
N GLY A 121 0.28 8.53 0.67
CA GLY A 121 -0.43 8.20 -0.57
C GLY A 121 -1.42 7.04 -0.42
N SER A 122 -1.03 5.98 0.30
CA SER A 122 -1.87 4.82 0.58
C SER A 122 -3.08 5.20 1.43
N LEU A 123 -2.92 6.02 2.48
CA LEU A 123 -4.02 6.57 3.26
C LEU A 123 -5.03 7.28 2.36
N PHE A 124 -4.57 8.19 1.49
CA PHE A 124 -5.45 8.90 0.55
C PHE A 124 -6.17 7.93 -0.39
N LEU A 125 -5.47 6.95 -0.96
CA LEU A 125 -6.06 5.97 -1.87
C LEU A 125 -7.05 5.05 -1.16
N ILE A 126 -6.74 4.54 0.03
CA ILE A 126 -7.63 3.69 0.84
C ILE A 126 -8.92 4.45 1.15
N VAL A 127 -8.82 5.67 1.70
CA VAL A 127 -9.99 6.49 2.03
C VAL A 127 -10.82 6.74 0.77
N LYS A 128 -10.19 7.14 -0.34
CA LYS A 128 -10.90 7.43 -1.59
C LYS A 128 -11.59 6.19 -2.17
N LEU A 129 -10.88 5.06 -2.24
CA LEU A 129 -11.43 3.79 -2.73
C LEU A 129 -12.58 3.29 -1.85
N ARG A 130 -12.49 3.49 -0.53
CA ARG A 130 -13.58 3.18 0.39
C ARG A 130 -14.77 4.10 0.14
N CYS A 131 -14.58 5.41 0.07
CA CYS A 131 -15.65 6.37 -0.19
C CYS A 131 -16.37 6.11 -1.52
N MET A 132 -15.67 5.66 -2.57
CA MET A 132 -16.27 5.29 -3.85
C MET A 132 -17.31 4.14 -3.76
N LYS A 133 -17.34 3.39 -2.66
CA LYS A 133 -18.31 2.31 -2.43
C LYS A 133 -19.57 2.76 -1.67
N TYR A 134 -19.55 3.94 -1.05
CA TYR A 134 -20.67 4.45 -0.26
C TYR A 134 -21.47 5.46 -1.08
N ALA A 135 -22.76 5.54 -0.80
CA ALA A 135 -23.60 6.61 -1.31
C ALA A 135 -23.17 7.96 -0.70
N PRO A 136 -23.48 9.10 -1.36
CA PRO A 136 -23.01 10.42 -0.91
C PRO A 136 -23.37 10.79 0.53
N ASP A 137 -24.53 10.32 1.00
CA ASP A 137 -25.03 10.50 2.37
C ASP A 137 -24.25 9.68 3.43
N ALA A 138 -23.61 8.58 3.02
CA ALA A 138 -22.82 7.69 3.88
C ALA A 138 -21.31 7.83 3.69
N ILE A 139 -20.84 8.90 3.04
CA ILE A 139 -19.41 9.07 2.69
C ILE A 139 -18.51 9.17 3.92
N THR A 140 -19.01 9.75 5.01
CA THR A 140 -18.28 9.85 6.29
C THR A 140 -17.98 8.45 6.85
N THR A 141 -18.94 7.53 6.78
CA THR A 141 -18.74 6.12 7.18
C THR A 141 -17.67 5.45 6.33
N GLY A 142 -17.71 5.68 5.01
CA GLY A 142 -16.67 5.20 4.09
C GLY A 142 -15.28 5.72 4.44
N ALA A 143 -15.18 7.00 4.80
CA ALA A 143 -13.92 7.60 5.20
C ALA A 143 -13.39 7.06 6.53
N VAL A 144 -14.26 6.93 7.54
CA VAL A 144 -13.89 6.34 8.85
C VAL A 144 -13.39 4.91 8.67
N HIS A 145 -14.09 4.09 7.88
CA HIS A 145 -13.61 2.73 7.56
C HIS A 145 -12.26 2.75 6.86
N GLY A 146 -12.04 3.68 5.93
CA GLY A 146 -10.75 3.84 5.26
C GLY A 146 -9.62 4.22 6.20
N ILE A 147 -9.88 5.15 7.13
CA ILE A 147 -8.93 5.58 8.16
C ILE A 147 -8.57 4.41 9.07
N VAL A 148 -9.56 3.63 9.53
CA VAL A 148 -9.32 2.45 10.39
C VAL A 148 -8.44 1.42 9.67
N ILE A 149 -8.68 1.16 8.39
CA ILE A 149 -7.85 0.25 7.59
C ILE A 149 -6.42 0.80 7.45
N ALA A 150 -6.26 2.08 7.18
CA ALA A 150 -4.94 2.72 7.05
C ALA A 150 -4.18 2.80 8.39
N LEU A 151 -4.89 2.78 9.52
CA LEU A 151 -4.31 2.72 10.86
C LEU A 151 -4.12 1.30 11.39
N PHE A 152 -4.32 0.29 10.55
CA PHE A 152 -4.07 -1.08 10.96
C PHE A 152 -2.64 -1.19 11.51
N PRO A 153 -2.43 -1.66 12.75
CA PRO A 153 -1.15 -1.48 13.46
C PRO A 153 0.07 -1.96 12.68
N VAL A 154 -0.08 -3.07 11.95
CA VAL A 154 0.99 -3.64 11.13
C VAL A 154 1.36 -2.69 9.99
N HIS A 155 0.38 -2.16 9.26
CA HIS A 155 0.63 -1.23 8.15
C HIS A 155 1.27 0.07 8.64
N TYR A 156 0.73 0.64 9.74
CA TYR A 156 1.27 1.85 10.34
C TYR A 156 2.71 1.67 10.81
N PHE A 157 3.01 0.55 11.49
CA PHE A 157 4.35 0.27 11.99
C PHE A 157 5.41 0.19 10.88
N PHE A 158 5.15 -0.57 9.82
CA PHE A 158 6.09 -0.74 8.71
C PHE A 158 6.24 0.52 7.84
N SER A 159 5.46 1.57 8.10
CA SER A 159 5.51 2.80 7.32
C SER A 159 6.81 3.60 7.49
N PHE A 160 7.52 3.38 8.59
CA PHE A 160 8.71 4.15 8.98
C PHE A 160 10.03 3.43 8.67
N LEU A 161 9.96 2.16 8.26
CA LEU A 161 11.10 1.33 7.89
C LEU A 161 11.31 1.38 6.37
N TYR A 162 12.55 1.38 5.89
CA TYR A 162 12.88 1.35 4.47
C TYR A 162 12.73 -0.06 3.87
N TYR A 163 11.49 -0.55 3.88
CA TYR A 163 11.07 -1.86 3.40
C TYR A 163 10.36 -1.75 2.05
N THR A 164 10.23 -2.89 1.35
CA THR A 164 9.51 -2.98 0.08
C THR A 164 7.97 -2.88 0.24
N ASP A 165 7.43 -3.04 1.45
CA ASP A 165 5.98 -3.07 1.75
C ASP A 165 5.24 -1.79 1.38
N ALA A 166 5.77 -0.63 1.80
CA ALA A 166 5.08 0.65 1.66
C ALA A 166 4.81 0.98 0.18
N GLY A 167 5.84 0.91 -0.65
CA GLY A 167 5.72 1.11 -2.09
C GLY A 167 4.87 0.03 -2.77
N ALA A 168 5.02 -1.24 -2.38
CA ALA A 168 4.20 -2.34 -2.89
C ALA A 168 2.69 -2.09 -2.71
N VAL A 169 2.27 -1.75 -1.48
CA VAL A 169 0.86 -1.46 -1.17
C VAL A 169 0.38 -0.22 -1.93
N PHE A 170 1.17 0.86 -1.92
CA PHE A 170 0.84 2.09 -2.63
C PHE A 170 0.57 1.84 -4.12
N PHE A 171 1.48 1.15 -4.81
CA PHE A 171 1.35 0.91 -6.24
C PHE A 171 0.24 -0.10 -6.59
N VAL A 172 -0.04 -1.08 -5.73
CA VAL A 172 -1.22 -1.96 -5.89
C VAL A 172 -2.52 -1.15 -5.75
N LEU A 173 -2.62 -0.28 -4.75
CA LEU A 173 -3.78 0.59 -4.56
C LEU A 173 -3.93 1.58 -5.72
N ALA A 174 -2.82 2.14 -6.21
CA ALA A 174 -2.82 3.06 -7.34
C ALA A 174 -3.27 2.37 -8.63
N MET A 175 -2.73 1.18 -8.92
CA MET A 175 -3.20 0.33 -10.03
C MET A 175 -4.71 0.13 -9.94
N TYR A 176 -5.20 -0.35 -8.81
CA TYR A 176 -6.63 -0.59 -8.63
C TYR A 176 -7.46 0.70 -8.80
N PHE A 177 -7.02 1.81 -8.22
CA PHE A 177 -7.68 3.10 -8.35
C PHE A 177 -7.79 3.59 -9.80
N PHE A 178 -6.70 3.49 -10.56
CA PHE A 178 -6.70 3.91 -11.97
C PHE A 178 -7.51 2.96 -12.86
N ALA A 179 -7.54 1.65 -12.55
CA ALA A 179 -8.45 0.71 -13.18
C ALA A 179 -9.93 1.11 -12.95
N GLN A 180 -10.32 1.41 -11.70
CA GLN A 180 -11.68 1.87 -11.40
C GLN A 180 -12.04 3.19 -12.10
N ARG A 181 -11.10 4.15 -12.16
CA ARG A 181 -11.26 5.42 -12.90
C ARG A 181 -11.46 5.17 -14.39
N GLY A 182 -10.69 4.25 -14.97
CA GLY A 182 -10.74 3.91 -16.39
C GLY A 182 -12.09 3.37 -16.86
N ARG A 183 -12.88 2.74 -15.97
CA ARG A 183 -14.24 2.26 -16.29
C ARG A 183 -15.18 3.38 -16.77
N ALA A 184 -15.14 4.53 -16.11
CA ALA A 184 -15.97 5.68 -16.46
C ALA A 184 -15.55 6.30 -17.81
N ASP A 185 -14.23 6.27 -18.10
CA ASP A 185 -13.67 6.82 -19.32
C ASP A 185 -13.84 5.88 -20.52
N ARG A 186 -13.89 4.56 -20.28
CA ARG A 186 -14.02 3.52 -21.32
C ARG A 186 -15.29 3.68 -22.15
N LEU A 187 -16.43 3.95 -21.50
CA LEU A 187 -17.71 4.16 -22.19
C LEU A 187 -17.68 5.37 -23.14
N ARG A 188 -16.72 6.28 -22.96
CA ARG A 188 -16.57 7.49 -23.78
C ARG A 188 -15.44 7.40 -24.82
N HIS A 189 -14.37 6.65 -24.53
CA HIS A 189 -13.11 6.71 -25.32
C HIS A 189 -12.57 5.34 -25.77
N GLY A 190 -13.23 4.22 -25.48
CA GLY A 190 -12.81 2.88 -25.89
C GLY A 190 -11.88 2.16 -24.89
N ALA A 191 -11.34 0.99 -25.28
CA ALA A 191 -10.68 0.06 -24.36
C ALA A 191 -9.33 0.56 -23.81
N MET A 192 -8.57 1.36 -24.56
CA MET A 192 -7.24 1.83 -24.15
C MET A 192 -7.29 3.32 -23.77
N THR A 193 -7.52 3.60 -22.49
CA THR A 193 -7.49 4.95 -21.93
C THR A 193 -6.16 5.20 -21.21
N MET A 194 -5.79 6.49 -21.05
CA MET A 194 -4.61 6.84 -20.24
C MET A 194 -4.71 6.30 -18.81
N SER A 195 -5.92 6.25 -18.24
CA SER A 195 -6.18 5.63 -16.93
C SER A 195 -5.78 4.15 -16.90
N HIS A 196 -6.07 3.36 -17.94
CA HIS A 196 -5.64 1.96 -18.02
C HIS A 196 -4.12 1.81 -18.19
N LEU A 197 -3.48 2.70 -18.95
CA LEU A 197 -2.02 2.70 -19.10
C LEU A 197 -1.31 3.03 -17.78
N VAL A 198 -1.80 4.04 -17.06
CA VAL A 198 -1.27 4.37 -15.72
C VAL A 198 -1.52 3.22 -14.74
N SER A 199 -2.70 2.58 -14.80
CA SER A 199 -2.98 1.38 -14.00
C SER A 199 -1.96 0.26 -14.27
N ALA A 200 -1.71 -0.06 -15.54
CA ALA A 200 -0.74 -1.09 -15.93
C ALA A 200 0.68 -0.75 -15.49
N ALA A 201 1.10 0.52 -15.65
CA ALA A 201 2.39 1.00 -15.17
C ALA A 201 2.53 0.87 -13.65
N CYS A 202 1.51 1.26 -12.88
CA CYS A 202 1.50 1.05 -11.43
C CYS A 202 1.58 -0.44 -11.07
N GLY A 203 0.88 -1.32 -11.79
CA GLY A 203 0.97 -2.77 -11.59
C GLY A 203 2.37 -3.32 -11.85
N ALA A 204 3.04 -2.86 -12.91
CA ALA A 204 4.41 -3.23 -13.22
C ALA A 204 5.39 -2.76 -12.12
N VAL A 205 5.24 -1.52 -11.65
CA VAL A 205 6.06 -1.00 -10.54
C VAL A 205 5.78 -1.78 -9.25
N ALA A 206 4.52 -2.12 -8.95
CA ALA A 206 4.17 -2.94 -7.80
C ALA A 206 4.87 -4.31 -7.84
N VAL A 207 4.89 -4.98 -9.00
CA VAL A 207 5.66 -6.21 -9.20
C VAL A 207 7.15 -5.94 -8.99
N GLY A 208 7.68 -4.85 -9.53
CA GLY A 208 9.08 -4.44 -9.32
C GLY A 208 9.48 -4.25 -7.85
N PHE A 209 8.55 -3.88 -6.97
CA PHE A 209 8.79 -3.89 -5.51
C PHE A 209 8.81 -5.31 -4.94
N ARG A 210 7.86 -6.16 -5.36
CA ARG A 210 7.79 -7.58 -4.96
C ARG A 210 7.14 -8.46 -6.01
N GLN A 211 7.78 -9.60 -6.30
CA GLN A 211 7.30 -10.62 -7.23
C GLN A 211 5.89 -11.13 -6.90
N THR A 212 5.54 -11.22 -5.62
CA THR A 212 4.23 -11.71 -5.16
C THR A 212 3.08 -10.80 -5.59
N ASN A 213 3.36 -9.54 -5.94
CA ASN A 213 2.32 -8.60 -6.39
C ASN A 213 1.75 -8.93 -7.77
N VAL A 214 2.33 -9.89 -8.50
CA VAL A 214 1.73 -10.41 -9.75
C VAL A 214 0.32 -10.94 -9.50
N ILE A 215 0.05 -11.49 -8.30
CA ILE A 215 -1.28 -11.98 -7.91
C ILE A 215 -2.30 -10.84 -7.91
N TRP A 216 -1.92 -9.66 -7.40
CA TRP A 216 -2.80 -8.50 -7.37
C TRP A 216 -3.05 -7.93 -8.77
N VAL A 217 -2.04 -7.96 -9.65
CA VAL A 217 -2.21 -7.57 -11.06
C VAL A 217 -3.25 -8.47 -11.75
N LEU A 218 -3.11 -9.80 -11.58
CA LEU A 218 -4.07 -10.76 -12.15
C LEU A 218 -5.47 -10.60 -11.55
N PHE A 219 -5.56 -10.31 -10.24
CA PHE A 219 -6.82 -10.06 -9.57
C PHE A 219 -7.53 -8.83 -10.13
N VAL A 220 -6.84 -7.69 -10.25
CA VAL A 220 -7.43 -6.48 -10.84
C VAL A 220 -7.82 -6.70 -12.29
N LEU A 221 -6.96 -7.35 -13.08
CA LEU A 221 -7.28 -7.72 -14.46
C LEU A 221 -8.56 -8.58 -14.53
N GLY A 222 -8.69 -9.59 -13.67
CA GLY A 222 -9.87 -10.44 -13.61
C GLY A 222 -11.14 -9.67 -13.30
N ILE A 223 -11.11 -8.75 -12.33
CA ILE A 223 -12.27 -7.89 -12.00
C ILE A 223 -12.62 -7.00 -13.20
N GLU A 224 -11.65 -6.40 -13.88
CA GLU A 224 -11.93 -5.55 -15.04
C GLU A 224 -12.52 -6.35 -16.21
N ILE A 225 -12.05 -7.58 -16.46
CA ILE A 225 -12.62 -8.47 -17.48
C ILE A 225 -14.07 -8.83 -17.15
N VAL A 226 -14.34 -9.24 -15.91
CA VAL A 226 -15.71 -9.57 -15.48
C VAL A 226 -16.62 -8.36 -15.64
N HIS A 227 -16.17 -7.19 -15.19
CA HIS A 227 -16.94 -5.96 -15.32
C HIS A 227 -17.21 -5.61 -16.79
N ASP A 228 -16.23 -5.83 -17.67
CA ASP A 228 -16.38 -5.60 -19.11
C ASP A 228 -17.42 -6.51 -19.75
N LEU A 229 -17.35 -7.80 -19.42
CA LEU A 229 -18.30 -8.81 -19.90
C LEU A 229 -19.72 -8.51 -19.41
N GLU A 230 -19.89 -8.14 -18.14
CA GLU A 230 -21.18 -7.72 -17.59
C GLU A 230 -21.72 -6.48 -18.31
N SER A 231 -20.88 -5.47 -18.55
CA SER A 231 -21.31 -4.23 -19.20
C SER A 231 -21.69 -4.39 -20.68
N THR A 232 -21.06 -5.32 -21.39
CA THR A 232 -21.27 -5.55 -22.83
C THR A 232 -22.38 -6.57 -23.10
N HIS A 233 -22.54 -7.57 -22.23
CA HIS A 233 -23.41 -8.72 -22.46
C HIS A 233 -24.48 -8.93 -21.37
N ASP A 234 -24.85 -7.90 -20.59
CA ASP A 234 -25.83 -8.00 -19.49
C ASP A 234 -27.12 -8.74 -19.89
N ALA A 235 -27.70 -8.39 -21.04
CA ALA A 235 -28.93 -8.99 -21.55
C ALA A 235 -28.77 -10.47 -21.98
N ALA A 236 -27.57 -10.86 -22.44
CA ALA A 236 -27.27 -12.24 -22.83
C ALA A 236 -26.90 -13.11 -21.61
N LEU A 237 -26.27 -12.51 -20.59
CA LEU A 237 -25.83 -13.21 -19.38
C LEU A 237 -26.97 -13.43 -18.37
N TYR A 238 -27.83 -12.43 -18.20
CA TYR A 238 -28.89 -12.47 -17.18
C TYR A 238 -30.30 -12.63 -17.76
N GLY A 239 -30.44 -12.67 -19.08
CA GLY A 239 -31.73 -12.73 -19.79
C GLY A 239 -32.49 -11.40 -19.72
N THR A 240 -33.39 -11.17 -20.67
CA THR A 240 -34.31 -10.01 -20.64
C THR A 240 -35.39 -10.24 -19.59
N VAL A 241 -35.07 -10.09 -18.31
CA VAL A 241 -36.07 -10.16 -17.24
C VAL A 241 -36.90 -8.88 -17.27
N ALA A 242 -38.04 -8.93 -17.95
CA ALA A 242 -39.19 -8.11 -17.61
C ALA A 242 -39.50 -8.36 -16.12
N ALA A 243 -39.41 -7.30 -15.30
CA ALA A 243 -39.37 -7.29 -13.83
C ALA A 243 -37.97 -7.45 -13.21
N ALA A 244 -37.06 -6.52 -13.52
CA ALA A 244 -35.84 -6.36 -12.74
C ALA A 244 -36.15 -5.84 -11.31
N PRO A 245 -35.63 -6.46 -10.24
CA PRO A 245 -35.49 -5.77 -8.96
C PRO A 245 -34.52 -4.58 -9.14
N THR A 246 -34.77 -3.52 -8.38
CA THR A 246 -34.13 -2.21 -8.54
C THR A 246 -32.59 -2.28 -8.61
N PRO A 247 -31.92 -1.33 -9.31
CA PRO A 247 -30.46 -1.32 -9.53
C PRO A 247 -29.61 -1.47 -8.26
N LEU A 248 -30.14 -1.06 -7.11
CA LEU A 248 -29.53 -1.18 -5.79
C LEU A 248 -29.31 -2.63 -5.33
N HIS A 249 -30.15 -3.57 -5.77
CA HIS A 249 -30.03 -4.97 -5.37
C HIS A 249 -28.92 -5.69 -6.15
N ARG A 250 -28.74 -5.36 -7.44
CA ARG A 250 -27.73 -5.98 -8.32
C ARG A 250 -26.30 -5.63 -7.92
N MET A 251 -26.07 -4.38 -7.53
CA MET A 251 -24.76 -3.89 -7.08
C MET A 251 -24.38 -4.41 -5.68
N ARG A 252 -25.37 -4.70 -4.82
CA ARG A 252 -25.15 -5.28 -3.49
C ARG A 252 -24.63 -6.73 -3.57
N TRP A 253 -25.22 -7.58 -4.41
CA TRP A 253 -24.89 -9.02 -4.42
C TRP A 253 -23.50 -9.35 -5.00
N GLY A 254 -23.12 -8.76 -6.14
CA GLY A 254 -21.79 -8.99 -6.73
C GLY A 254 -20.65 -8.44 -5.85
N MET A 255 -20.88 -7.32 -5.17
CA MET A 255 -19.87 -6.66 -4.34
C MET A 255 -19.76 -7.26 -2.93
N GLN A 256 -20.87 -7.75 -2.35
CA GLN A 256 -20.85 -8.40 -1.04
C GLN A 256 -20.15 -9.77 -1.08
N HIS A 257 -20.31 -10.55 -2.16
CA HIS A 257 -19.62 -11.84 -2.29
C HIS A 257 -18.11 -11.67 -2.53
N LEU A 258 -17.69 -10.68 -3.33
CA LEU A 258 -16.27 -10.35 -3.50
C LEU A 258 -15.64 -9.73 -2.24
N HIS A 259 -16.39 -8.98 -1.44
CA HIS A 259 -15.92 -8.45 -0.15
C HIS A 259 -15.73 -9.53 0.92
N ALA A 260 -16.61 -10.54 0.96
CA ALA A 260 -16.44 -11.69 1.84
C ALA A 260 -15.18 -12.49 1.48
N VAL A 261 -14.90 -12.68 0.19
CA VAL A 261 -13.67 -13.31 -0.30
C VAL A 261 -12.44 -12.44 0.02
N HIS A 262 -12.53 -11.11 -0.11
CA HIS A 262 -11.43 -10.18 0.21
C HIS A 262 -11.04 -10.19 1.70
N ILE A 263 -12.00 -10.13 2.62
CA ILE A 263 -11.72 -10.17 4.07
C ILE A 263 -11.22 -11.56 4.48
N HIS A 264 -11.84 -12.63 3.97
CA HIS A 264 -11.43 -14.00 4.28
C HIS A 264 -10.04 -14.33 3.72
N PHE A 265 -9.69 -13.87 2.52
CA PHE A 265 -8.39 -14.12 1.89
C PHE A 265 -7.26 -13.29 2.52
N VAL A 266 -7.52 -12.02 2.88
CA VAL A 266 -6.55 -11.18 3.60
C VAL A 266 -6.29 -11.73 5.01
N CYS A 267 -7.33 -12.16 5.74
CA CYS A 267 -7.15 -12.81 7.04
C CYS A 267 -6.42 -14.16 6.91
N LYS A 268 -6.71 -14.97 5.88
CA LYS A 268 -6.11 -16.29 5.71
C LYS A 268 -4.64 -16.22 5.26
N LEU A 269 -4.29 -15.31 4.35
CA LEU A 269 -2.90 -15.06 3.94
C LEU A 269 -2.04 -14.42 5.04
N ALA A 270 -2.64 -13.59 5.90
CA ALA A 270 -1.95 -13.04 7.06
C ALA A 270 -1.64 -14.12 8.12
N PHE A 271 -2.46 -15.17 8.20
CA PHE A 271 -2.30 -16.27 9.16
C PHE A 271 -1.48 -17.46 8.64
N GLU A 272 -1.53 -17.79 7.34
CA GLU A 272 -0.82 -18.96 6.79
C GLU A 272 0.70 -18.76 6.57
N ARG A 273 1.24 -17.55 6.79
CA ARG A 273 2.68 -17.25 6.60
C ARG A 273 3.49 -17.02 7.88
N GLN A 274 2.93 -17.26 9.06
CA GLN A 274 3.64 -17.28 10.36
C GLN A 274 3.28 -18.61 11.04
N SER A 275 4.12 -19.64 11.25
CA SER A 275 5.57 -19.87 11.27
C SER A 275 5.81 -21.40 11.32
N PRO A 276 7.06 -21.91 11.35
CA PRO A 276 7.36 -23.14 12.06
C PRO A 276 8.28 -22.85 13.26
N ILE A 277 7.97 -21.88 14.13
CA ILE A 277 8.46 -21.86 15.52
C ILE A 277 7.33 -21.27 16.38
N GLY A 278 6.74 -22.12 17.20
CA GLY A 278 5.55 -21.81 17.98
C GLY A 278 5.75 -20.70 19.00
N TRP A 279 4.67 -19.94 19.22
CA TRP A 279 4.34 -19.38 20.52
C TRP A 279 2.85 -19.53 20.79
N VAL A 280 2.62 -20.02 21.99
CA VAL A 280 1.34 -20.32 22.63
C VAL A 280 0.64 -19.02 23.05
N SER A 281 -0.69 -19.02 22.88
CA SER A 281 -1.66 -18.15 23.56
C SER A 281 -1.80 -16.70 23.09
N LEU A 282 -2.55 -16.50 21.99
CA LEU A 282 -3.38 -15.29 21.78
C LEU A 282 -4.80 -15.62 21.29
N ALA A 283 -5.27 -16.84 21.57
CA ALA A 283 -6.57 -17.36 21.10
C ALA A 283 -7.79 -16.81 21.86
N THR A 284 -7.64 -15.83 22.75
CA THR A 284 -8.71 -15.38 23.65
C THR A 284 -9.31 -14.01 23.34
N TRP A 285 -8.94 -13.32 22.25
CA TRP A 285 -9.41 -11.95 22.02
C TRP A 285 -10.18 -11.67 20.72
N VAL A 286 -10.47 -12.68 19.89
CA VAL A 286 -11.34 -12.48 18.72
C VAL A 286 -12.34 -13.62 18.64
N ASP A 287 -13.35 -13.54 19.49
CA ASP A 287 -14.58 -14.30 19.30
C ASP A 287 -15.33 -13.71 18.09
N CYS A 288 -15.07 -14.28 16.91
CA CYS A 288 -15.71 -13.91 15.64
C CYS A 288 -17.23 -14.18 15.62
N GLY A 289 -17.82 -14.73 16.69
CA GLY A 289 -19.26 -14.97 16.80
C GLY A 289 -20.10 -13.70 16.94
N GLY A 290 -19.56 -12.61 17.48
CA GLY A 290 -20.34 -11.39 17.79
C GLY A 290 -20.72 -10.51 16.60
N VAL A 291 -20.03 -10.64 15.46
CA VAL A 291 -20.23 -9.76 14.29
C VAL A 291 -21.43 -10.21 13.43
N TRP A 292 -21.90 -11.45 13.60
CA TRP A 292 -23.05 -11.97 12.86
C TRP A 292 -24.41 -11.42 13.35
N GLY A 293 -24.50 -10.90 14.57
CA GLY A 293 -25.76 -10.38 15.14
C GLY A 293 -26.17 -8.97 14.68
N ILE A 294 -25.27 -8.23 14.01
CA ILE A 294 -25.52 -6.82 13.63
C ILE A 294 -25.90 -6.68 12.14
N LEU A 295 -25.77 -7.75 11.34
CA LEU A 295 -26.09 -7.75 9.92
C LEU A 295 -27.49 -8.30 9.59
N SER A 296 -28.34 -8.53 10.59
CA SER A 296 -29.71 -9.04 10.43
C SER A 296 -30.82 -8.00 10.65
N HIS A 297 -30.53 -6.70 10.63
CA HIS A 297 -31.54 -5.64 10.61
C HIS A 297 -31.22 -4.53 9.59
#